data_AF-A0A7K3PXV5-F1
#
_entry.id   AF-A0A7K3PXV5-F1
#
_cell.length_a   1.000
_cell.length_b   1.000
_cell.length_c   1.000
_cell.angle_alpha   90.00
_cell.angle_beta   90.00
_cell.angle_gamma   90.00
#
_symmetry.space_group_name_H-M   'P 1'
#
loop_
_entity.id
_entity.type
_entity.pdbx_description
1 polymer ?
#
loop_
_entity_poly.entity_id
_entity_poly.type
_entity_poly.pdbx_seq_one_letter_code
_entity_poly.pdbx_strand_id
1 'polypeptide(L)'
;MYRFLLHPRWWALNLFVALSIPFCIAMGMWQLDRFDARVESGHEYEQARDAADAAPLADLLPVTTETLGRPAKVTGRFDTDAQFVVPDRELDGRQGFYVLTLLRTDGAALPVVRGWLPGTARTAAIPAPPTGRVTVTGALQIPENRGSKGVKPYGGLPDGQVGIINAGSLINLVPYKVSDEWISVQETSGALRPVPTPEPPNTGLDLKAFQNLGYTGEWFVFAGFAGFMWFRFFRREVTSRREVAAAEPAHHAPVVPLAPVSSGREDRTADARKDRQLKIAGAVLGTAVLALIVWTGTVYIAGQDVRGRLITSEVVSDESVTARLEVSKGPDAEVVCTLRSVSKSGHEVGREDVRFTQHKERLTRQVQFRTIDRATMVELVGCQDIAAG
;
A
#
# COMPACT_ATOMS: atom_id res chain seq x y z
N MET A 1 35.41 30.18 -37.52
CA MET A 1 35.42 28.70 -37.41
C MET A 1 35.71 28.28 -35.97
N TYR A 2 34.85 27.49 -35.33
CA TYR A 2 34.97 27.07 -33.92
C TYR A 2 35.96 25.90 -33.73
N ARG A 3 37.24 26.10 -34.07
CA ARG A 3 38.30 25.07 -33.98
C ARG A 3 38.51 24.52 -32.56
N PHE A 4 38.03 25.22 -31.53
CA PHE A 4 38.13 24.77 -30.13
C PHE A 4 37.24 23.57 -29.80
N LEU A 5 36.21 23.29 -30.61
CA LEU A 5 35.37 22.11 -30.45
C LEU A 5 36.16 20.80 -30.66
N LEU A 6 37.34 20.89 -31.27
CA LEU A 6 38.27 19.77 -31.49
C LEU A 6 39.26 19.58 -30.32
N HIS A 7 39.22 20.42 -29.28
CA HIS A 7 40.07 20.25 -28.10
C HIS A 7 39.61 19.02 -27.28
N PRO A 8 40.50 18.21 -26.68
CA PRO A 8 40.13 16.97 -25.98
C PRO A 8 38.98 17.09 -24.96
N ARG A 9 38.90 18.23 -24.26
CA ARG A 9 37.82 18.55 -23.30
C ARG A 9 36.46 18.71 -23.98
N TRP A 10 36.42 19.33 -25.15
CA TRP A 10 35.21 19.51 -25.95
C TRP A 10 34.79 18.23 -26.64
N TRP A 11 35.74 17.40 -27.06
CA TRP A 11 35.46 16.06 -27.58
C TRP A 11 34.77 15.17 -26.54
N ALA A 12 35.28 15.14 -25.31
CA ALA A 12 34.65 14.41 -24.21
C ALA A 12 33.22 14.91 -23.93
N LEU A 13 33.02 16.23 -23.89
CA LEU A 13 31.70 16.83 -23.66
C LEU A 13 30.72 16.54 -24.82
N ASN A 14 31.18 16.65 -26.07
CA ASN A 14 30.37 16.37 -27.25
C ASN A 14 29.97 14.89 -27.30
N LEU A 15 30.91 13.98 -27.04
CA LEU A 15 30.64 12.54 -26.99
C LEU A 15 29.67 12.20 -25.85
N PHE A 16 29.88 12.77 -24.67
CA PHE A 16 28.97 12.58 -23.54
C PHE A 16 27.54 13.02 -23.86
N VAL A 17 27.36 14.21 -24.47
CA VAL A 17 26.03 14.73 -24.84
C VAL A 17 25.41 13.92 -25.98
N ALA A 18 26.21 13.55 -26.99
CA ALA A 18 25.77 12.74 -28.12
C ALA A 18 25.33 11.34 -27.71
N LEU A 19 25.88 10.78 -26.63
CA LEU A 19 25.46 9.47 -26.09
C LEU A 19 24.32 9.60 -25.08
N SER A 20 24.38 10.60 -24.19
CA SER A 20 23.40 10.76 -23.10
C SER A 20 22.01 11.15 -23.61
N ILE A 21 21.90 12.00 -24.63
CA ILE A 21 20.59 12.41 -25.15
C ILE A 21 19.82 11.23 -25.77
N PRO A 22 20.37 10.46 -26.74
CA PRO A 22 19.68 9.29 -27.27
C PRO A 22 19.39 8.23 -26.20
N PHE A 23 20.30 8.03 -25.24
CA PHE A 23 20.06 7.11 -24.13
C PHE A 23 18.86 7.54 -23.27
N CYS A 24 18.79 8.81 -22.87
CA CYS A 24 17.67 9.33 -22.07
C CYS A 24 16.35 9.25 -22.85
N ILE A 25 16.36 9.56 -24.15
CA ILE A 25 15.16 9.42 -25.00
C ILE A 25 14.74 7.96 -25.09
N ALA A 26 15.67 7.03 -25.35
CA ALA A 26 15.37 5.60 -25.44
C ALA A 26 14.79 5.06 -24.12
N MET A 27 15.35 5.47 -22.98
CA MET A 27 14.84 5.10 -21.65
C MET A 27 13.45 5.69 -21.37
N GLY A 28 13.21 6.95 -21.74
CA GLY A 28 11.90 7.58 -21.61
C GLY A 28 10.84 6.91 -22.49
N MET A 29 11.17 6.60 -23.75
CA MET A 29 10.28 5.89 -24.67
C MET A 29 9.99 4.46 -24.20
N TRP A 30 10.99 3.75 -23.65
CA TRP A 30 10.79 2.41 -23.09
C TRP A 30 9.85 2.41 -21.88
N GLN A 31 9.97 3.40 -20.99
CA GLN A 31 9.04 3.53 -19.87
C GLN A 31 7.61 3.87 -20.33
N LEU A 32 7.47 4.70 -21.36
CA LEU A 32 6.17 5.03 -21.96
C LEU A 32 5.51 3.79 -22.60
N ASP A 33 6.27 3.03 -23.39
CA ASP A 33 5.80 1.78 -24.01
C ASP A 33 5.32 0.78 -22.96
N ARG A 34 6.04 0.65 -21.84
CA ARG A 34 5.64 -0.23 -20.74
C ARG A 34 4.37 0.23 -20.03
N PHE A 35 4.16 1.55 -19.95
CA PHE A 35 2.94 2.17 -19.43
C PHE A 35 1.76 1.92 -20.38
N ASP A 36 1.92 2.20 -21.67
CA ASP A 36 0.88 1.98 -22.69
C ASP A 36 0.44 0.52 -22.72
N ALA A 37 1.39 -0.43 -22.73
CA ALA A 37 1.09 -1.86 -22.65
C ALA A 37 0.30 -2.26 -21.37
N ARG A 38 0.50 -1.53 -20.27
CA ARG A 38 -0.24 -1.76 -19.02
C ARG A 38 -1.66 -1.19 -19.07
N VAL A 39 -1.85 -0.06 -19.75
CA VAL A 39 -3.16 0.55 -19.96
C VAL A 39 -3.98 -0.30 -20.92
N GLU A 40 -3.37 -0.70 -22.05
CA GLU A 40 -4.02 -1.54 -23.06
C GLU A 40 -4.45 -2.89 -22.49
N SER A 41 -3.59 -3.59 -21.75
CA SER A 41 -3.98 -4.84 -21.07
C SER A 41 -5.10 -4.66 -20.04
N GLY A 42 -5.18 -3.49 -19.38
CA GLY A 42 -6.31 -3.16 -18.51
C GLY A 42 -7.62 -3.02 -19.29
N HIS A 43 -7.59 -2.29 -20.40
CA HIS A 43 -8.75 -2.09 -21.27
C HIS A 43 -9.21 -3.40 -21.92
N GLU A 44 -8.29 -4.24 -22.40
CA GLU A 44 -8.61 -5.56 -22.96
C GLU A 44 -9.27 -6.46 -21.92
N TYR A 45 -8.78 -6.44 -20.67
CA TYR A 45 -9.38 -7.18 -19.58
C TYR A 45 -10.80 -6.68 -19.25
N GLU A 46 -11.00 -5.37 -19.17
CA GLU A 46 -12.33 -4.77 -18.96
C GLU A 46 -13.30 -5.12 -20.09
N GLN A 47 -12.86 -5.03 -21.35
CA GLN A 47 -13.68 -5.37 -22.51
C GLN A 47 -14.04 -6.86 -22.57
N ALA A 48 -13.06 -7.75 -22.35
CA ALA A 48 -13.28 -9.18 -22.33
C ALA A 48 -14.25 -9.59 -21.22
N ARG A 49 -14.19 -8.91 -20.06
CA ARG A 49 -15.13 -9.08 -18.97
C ARG A 49 -16.53 -8.59 -19.34
N ASP A 50 -16.65 -7.36 -19.84
CA ASP A 50 -17.94 -6.74 -20.11
C ASP A 50 -18.69 -7.42 -21.26
N ALA A 51 -17.95 -8.07 -22.17
CA ALA A 51 -18.52 -8.90 -23.24
C ALA A 51 -18.82 -10.34 -22.80
N ALA A 52 -18.37 -10.80 -21.64
CA ALA A 52 -18.54 -12.18 -21.21
C ALA A 52 -19.91 -12.43 -20.57
N ASP A 53 -20.59 -13.49 -21.03
CA ASP A 53 -21.78 -14.00 -20.36
C ASP A 53 -21.45 -14.62 -18.99
N ALA A 54 -22.41 -14.54 -18.07
CA ALA A 54 -22.29 -15.14 -16.75
C ALA A 54 -22.21 -16.68 -16.84
N ALA A 55 -21.11 -17.25 -16.33
CA ALA A 55 -20.86 -18.68 -16.31
C ALA A 55 -21.08 -19.28 -14.91
N PRO A 56 -21.42 -20.58 -14.78
CA PRO A 56 -21.44 -21.26 -13.49
C PRO A 56 -20.11 -21.09 -12.75
N LEU A 57 -20.12 -20.81 -11.44
CA LEU A 57 -18.89 -20.60 -10.67
C LEU A 57 -17.91 -21.77 -10.79
N ALA A 58 -18.41 -23.01 -10.79
CA ALA A 58 -17.57 -24.20 -10.91
C ALA A 58 -16.70 -24.22 -12.19
N ASP A 59 -17.18 -23.59 -13.27
CA ASP A 59 -16.46 -23.54 -14.56
C ASP A 59 -15.39 -22.43 -14.58
N LEU A 60 -15.38 -21.54 -13.59
CA LEU A 60 -14.43 -20.44 -13.44
C LEU A 60 -13.35 -20.70 -12.38
N LEU A 61 -13.41 -21.86 -11.72
CA LEU A 61 -12.45 -22.28 -10.71
C LEU A 61 -11.36 -23.20 -11.28
N PRO A 62 -10.12 -23.15 -10.76
CA PRO A 62 -9.64 -22.22 -9.73
C PRO A 62 -9.56 -20.78 -10.25
N VAL A 63 -9.58 -19.79 -9.35
CA VAL A 63 -9.47 -18.38 -9.74
C VAL A 63 -8.08 -18.12 -10.34
N THR A 64 -8.03 -17.66 -11.59
CA THR A 64 -6.81 -17.28 -12.32
C THR A 64 -6.89 -15.82 -12.73
N THR A 65 -5.82 -15.28 -13.30
CA THR A 65 -5.82 -13.94 -13.91
C THR A 65 -6.91 -13.78 -14.98
N GLU A 66 -7.24 -14.85 -15.71
CA GLU A 66 -8.25 -14.87 -16.77
C GLU A 66 -9.68 -14.97 -16.23
N THR A 67 -9.87 -15.67 -15.11
CA THR A 67 -11.21 -15.84 -14.51
C THR A 67 -11.54 -14.79 -13.46
N LEU A 68 -10.54 -14.11 -12.90
CA LEU A 68 -10.72 -12.96 -12.02
C LEU A 68 -11.66 -11.95 -12.68
N GLY A 69 -12.63 -11.44 -11.91
CA GLY A 69 -13.62 -10.45 -12.35
C GLY A 69 -14.66 -10.96 -13.36
N ARG A 70 -14.53 -12.18 -13.90
CA ARG A 70 -15.56 -12.75 -14.77
C ARG A 70 -16.89 -12.89 -14.01
N PRO A 71 -18.03 -12.68 -14.70
CA PRO A 71 -19.33 -12.84 -14.09
C PRO A 71 -19.58 -14.32 -13.77
N ALA A 72 -19.64 -14.64 -12.49
CA ALA A 72 -19.93 -15.96 -11.96
C ALA A 72 -21.39 -16.05 -11.50
N LYS A 73 -22.04 -17.16 -11.80
CA LYS A 73 -23.43 -17.46 -11.45
C LYS A 73 -23.49 -18.60 -10.45
N VAL A 74 -24.16 -18.38 -9.32
CA VAL A 74 -24.28 -19.36 -8.22
C VAL A 74 -25.69 -19.37 -7.67
N THR A 75 -26.26 -20.56 -7.48
CA THR A 75 -27.58 -20.73 -6.89
C THR A 75 -27.45 -21.21 -5.45
N GLY A 76 -28.20 -20.60 -4.54
CA GLY A 76 -28.20 -20.97 -3.14
C GLY A 76 -29.27 -20.24 -2.33
N ARG A 77 -29.17 -20.28 -1.00
CA ARG A 77 -29.99 -19.49 -0.08
C ARG A 77 -29.08 -18.69 0.85
N PHE A 78 -29.33 -17.39 0.98
CA PHE A 78 -28.58 -16.58 1.93
C PHE A 78 -28.83 -17.04 3.36
N ASP A 79 -27.76 -17.19 4.13
CA ASP A 79 -27.80 -17.34 5.58
C ASP A 79 -27.86 -15.95 6.20
N THR A 80 -29.03 -15.59 6.74
CA THR A 80 -29.26 -14.26 7.31
C THR A 80 -28.54 -14.04 8.63
N ASP A 81 -28.18 -15.11 9.33
CA ASP A 81 -27.43 -15.04 10.59
C ASP A 81 -25.93 -14.92 10.33
N ALA A 82 -25.47 -15.32 9.14
CA ALA A 82 -24.11 -15.14 8.63
C ALA A 82 -23.99 -13.91 7.71
N GLN A 83 -24.55 -12.78 8.14
CA GLN A 83 -24.31 -11.48 7.54
C GLN A 83 -23.22 -10.73 8.32
N PHE A 84 -22.19 -10.30 7.59
CA PHE A 84 -21.06 -9.57 8.14
C PHE A 84 -20.89 -8.23 7.44
N VAL A 85 -20.16 -7.33 8.09
CA VAL A 85 -19.67 -6.09 7.47
C VAL A 85 -18.16 -6.12 7.41
N VAL A 86 -17.61 -5.57 6.35
CA VAL A 86 -16.17 -5.51 6.13
C VAL A 86 -15.78 -4.04 6.12
N PRO A 87 -15.22 -3.49 7.21
CA PRO A 87 -14.96 -2.06 7.37
C PRO A 87 -13.80 -1.58 6.48
N ASP A 88 -13.59 -0.26 6.48
CA ASP A 88 -12.48 0.45 5.84
C ASP A 88 -12.36 0.19 4.34
N ARG A 89 -13.52 0.15 3.68
CA ARG A 89 -13.64 -0.02 2.23
C ARG A 89 -13.91 1.32 1.60
N GLU A 90 -13.01 1.74 0.73
CA GLU A 90 -13.11 3.02 0.03
C GLU A 90 -13.77 2.83 -1.35
N LEU A 91 -14.75 3.70 -1.65
CA LEU A 91 -15.38 3.78 -2.96
C LEU A 91 -15.55 5.26 -3.35
N ASP A 92 -15.05 5.64 -4.53
CA ASP A 92 -15.06 7.02 -5.04
C ASP A 92 -14.52 8.05 -4.03
N GLY A 93 -13.42 7.73 -3.35
CA GLY A 93 -12.79 8.59 -2.33
C GLY A 93 -13.59 8.72 -1.03
N ARG A 94 -14.66 7.93 -0.83
CA ARG A 94 -15.43 7.89 0.41
C ARG A 94 -15.16 6.60 1.18
N GLN A 95 -15.04 6.75 2.49
CA GLN A 95 -14.93 5.63 3.42
C GLN A 95 -16.31 4.98 3.66
N GLY A 96 -16.30 3.66 3.76
CA GLY A 96 -17.49 2.83 3.93
C GLY A 96 -17.14 1.39 4.27
N PHE A 97 -18.06 0.49 3.99
CA PHE A 97 -17.91 -0.93 4.31
C PHE A 97 -18.63 -1.79 3.27
N TYR A 98 -18.13 -3.02 3.08
CA TYR A 98 -18.85 -4.03 2.30
C TYR A 98 -19.88 -4.75 3.16
N VAL A 99 -21.02 -5.08 2.54
CA VAL A 99 -22.03 -5.96 3.12
C VAL A 99 -21.79 -7.37 2.59
N LEU A 100 -21.28 -8.25 3.45
CA LEU A 100 -20.98 -9.63 3.14
C LEU A 100 -22.09 -10.53 3.69
N THR A 101 -22.56 -11.49 2.91
CA THR A 101 -23.50 -12.51 3.39
C THR A 101 -23.14 -13.86 2.81
N LEU A 102 -23.13 -14.91 3.63
CA LEU A 102 -22.83 -16.24 3.14
C LEU A 102 -24.04 -16.83 2.39
N LEU A 103 -23.80 -17.32 1.18
CA LEU A 103 -24.77 -18.03 0.36
C LEU A 103 -24.58 -19.54 0.56
N ARG A 104 -25.56 -20.20 1.19
CA ARG A 104 -25.58 -21.66 1.34
C ARG A 104 -25.83 -22.29 -0.03
N THR A 105 -24.85 -23.04 -0.51
CA THR A 105 -24.92 -23.82 -1.75
C THR A 105 -25.06 -25.32 -1.41
N ASP A 106 -25.07 -26.19 -2.42
CA ASP A 106 -25.03 -27.63 -2.22
C ASP A 106 -23.67 -28.12 -1.66
N GLY A 107 -22.63 -27.28 -1.74
CA GLY A 107 -21.29 -27.54 -1.19
C GLY A 107 -20.91 -26.56 -0.06
N ALA A 108 -19.70 -26.01 -0.14
CA ALA A 108 -19.27 -24.97 0.78
C ALA A 108 -20.10 -23.68 0.58
N ALA A 109 -20.35 -22.94 1.66
CA ALA A 109 -21.02 -21.65 1.56
C ALA A 109 -20.11 -20.65 0.85
N LEU A 110 -20.67 -19.91 -0.10
CA LEU A 110 -19.94 -18.89 -0.84
C LEU A 110 -20.06 -17.54 -0.13
N PRO A 111 -18.95 -16.86 0.20
CA PRO A 111 -19.00 -15.46 0.58
C PRO A 111 -19.47 -14.59 -0.58
N VAL A 112 -20.55 -13.84 -0.38
CA VAL A 112 -21.12 -12.94 -1.39
C VAL A 112 -21.14 -11.53 -0.84
N VAL A 113 -20.34 -10.65 -1.45
CA VAL A 113 -20.40 -9.22 -1.18
C VAL A 113 -21.56 -8.64 -1.98
N ARG A 114 -22.62 -8.25 -1.29
CA ARG A 114 -23.87 -7.76 -1.89
C ARG A 114 -23.79 -6.30 -2.34
N GLY A 115 -22.80 -5.56 -1.85
CA GLY A 115 -22.61 -4.15 -2.18
C GLY A 115 -21.81 -3.41 -1.11
N TRP A 116 -21.64 -2.11 -1.34
CA TRP A 116 -20.96 -1.16 -0.47
C TRP A 116 -21.94 -0.12 0.09
N LEU A 117 -21.69 0.34 1.32
CA LEU A 117 -22.40 1.45 1.95
C LEU A 117 -21.41 2.46 2.55
N PRO A 118 -21.71 3.78 2.49
CA PRO A 118 -20.85 4.82 3.07
C PRO A 118 -20.94 4.84 4.59
N GLY A 119 -19.90 5.38 5.23
CA GLY A 119 -19.87 5.65 6.66
C GLY A 119 -19.45 4.43 7.50
N THR A 120 -19.89 4.39 8.76
CA THR A 120 -19.51 3.33 9.69
C THR A 120 -20.62 2.29 9.83
N ALA A 121 -20.26 1.01 9.86
CA ALA A 121 -21.23 -0.08 9.95
C ALA A 121 -22.12 -0.05 11.22
N ARG A 122 -21.71 0.66 12.29
CA ARG A 122 -22.44 0.74 13.56
C ARG A 122 -23.81 1.41 13.47
N THR A 123 -24.00 2.32 12.52
CA THR A 123 -25.20 3.17 12.42
C THR A 123 -26.00 2.96 11.14
N ALA A 124 -25.50 2.12 10.24
CA ALA A 124 -26.10 1.93 8.93
C ALA A 124 -27.26 0.93 8.96
N ALA A 125 -28.38 1.31 8.35
CA ALA A 125 -29.46 0.37 8.05
C ALA A 125 -29.05 -0.50 6.85
N ILE A 126 -28.63 -1.73 7.12
CA ILE A 126 -28.18 -2.69 6.09
C ILE A 126 -29.41 -3.37 5.48
N PRO A 127 -29.62 -3.29 4.14
CA PRO A 127 -30.73 -3.98 3.50
C PRO A 127 -30.65 -5.50 3.68
N ALA A 128 -31.75 -6.14 4.10
CA ALA A 128 -31.81 -7.59 4.25
C ALA A 128 -31.53 -8.32 2.92
N PRO A 129 -30.93 -9.52 2.95
CA PRO A 129 -30.72 -10.31 1.73
C PRO A 129 -32.05 -10.86 1.20
N PRO A 130 -32.13 -11.13 -0.11
CA PRO A 130 -33.28 -11.81 -0.69
C PRO A 130 -33.62 -13.10 0.05
N THR A 131 -34.91 -13.30 0.33
CA THR A 131 -35.42 -14.53 0.95
C THR A 131 -35.59 -15.62 -0.10
N GLY A 132 -35.39 -16.88 0.28
CA GLY A 132 -35.64 -18.01 -0.63
C GLY A 132 -34.37 -18.56 -1.27
N ARG A 133 -34.55 -19.46 -2.24
CA ARG A 133 -33.46 -19.90 -3.11
C ARG A 133 -33.35 -18.88 -4.25
N VAL A 134 -32.14 -18.37 -4.47
CA VAL A 134 -31.84 -17.33 -5.45
C VAL A 134 -30.62 -17.71 -6.26
N THR A 135 -30.57 -17.21 -7.50
CA THR A 135 -29.37 -17.26 -8.32
C THR A 135 -28.70 -15.90 -8.30
N VAL A 136 -27.48 -15.84 -7.79
CA VAL A 136 -26.68 -14.63 -7.68
C VAL A 136 -25.68 -14.61 -8.83
N THR A 137 -25.59 -13.48 -9.51
CA THR A 137 -24.52 -13.18 -10.47
C THR A 137 -23.62 -12.11 -9.86
N GLY A 138 -22.31 -12.32 -9.89
CA GLY A 138 -21.34 -11.37 -9.39
C GLY A 138 -19.96 -11.57 -10.00
N ALA A 139 -19.13 -10.54 -9.95
CA ALA A 139 -17.75 -10.62 -10.42
C ALA A 139 -16.93 -11.49 -9.44
N LEU A 140 -16.25 -12.50 -9.98
CA LEU A 140 -15.39 -13.42 -9.24
C LEU A 140 -14.17 -12.70 -8.66
N GLN A 141 -13.85 -12.98 -7.41
CA GLN A 141 -12.77 -12.33 -6.67
C GLN A 141 -11.83 -13.37 -6.07
N ILE A 142 -10.56 -12.99 -5.91
CA ILE A 142 -9.58 -13.80 -5.18
C ILE A 142 -9.75 -13.64 -3.66
N PRO A 143 -9.42 -14.68 -2.87
CA PRO A 143 -9.36 -14.57 -1.41
C PRO A 143 -8.42 -13.43 -0.98
N GLU A 144 -8.87 -12.63 -0.02
CA GLU A 144 -8.06 -11.54 0.53
C GLU A 144 -6.94 -12.05 1.42
N ASN A 145 -5.85 -11.29 1.48
CA ASN A 145 -4.74 -11.55 2.38
C ASN A 145 -4.33 -10.26 3.12
N ARG A 146 -3.36 -10.36 4.05
CA ARG A 146 -2.92 -9.22 4.88
C ARG A 146 -2.38 -8.02 4.09
N GLY A 147 -1.96 -8.22 2.84
CA GLY A 147 -1.48 -7.17 1.95
C GLY A 147 -2.58 -6.57 1.05
N SER A 148 -3.80 -7.11 1.08
CA SER A 148 -4.92 -6.58 0.30
C SER A 148 -5.31 -5.17 0.80
N LYS A 149 -5.71 -4.30 -0.14
CA LYS A 149 -6.11 -2.92 0.17
C LYS A 149 -7.37 -2.90 1.05
N GLY A 150 -7.36 -2.12 2.13
CA GLY A 150 -8.51 -1.97 3.03
C GLY A 150 -8.73 -3.12 4.01
N VAL A 151 -7.79 -4.07 4.09
CA VAL A 151 -7.85 -5.18 5.05
C VAL A 151 -7.40 -4.74 6.44
N LYS A 152 -8.14 -5.20 7.46
CA LYS A 152 -7.68 -5.20 8.86
C LYS A 152 -7.17 -6.60 9.23
N PRO A 153 -5.85 -6.82 9.33
CA PRO A 153 -5.30 -8.15 9.58
C PRO A 153 -5.39 -8.57 11.05
N TYR A 154 -5.72 -7.65 11.95
CA TYR A 154 -5.92 -7.91 13.37
C TYR A 154 -7.42 -7.99 13.68
N GLY A 155 -7.75 -8.84 14.64
CA GLY A 155 -9.07 -9.00 15.21
C GLY A 155 -9.42 -7.92 16.21
N GLY A 156 -10.37 -8.23 17.09
CA GLY A 156 -10.91 -7.24 18.04
C GLY A 156 -11.89 -6.26 17.41
N LEU A 157 -12.33 -6.54 16.18
CA LEU A 157 -13.42 -5.80 15.56
C LEU A 157 -14.73 -6.06 16.31
N PRO A 158 -15.68 -5.10 16.27
CA PRO A 158 -17.00 -5.30 16.84
C PRO A 158 -17.68 -6.53 16.27
N ASP A 159 -18.60 -7.12 17.04
CA ASP A 159 -19.33 -8.31 16.62
C ASP A 159 -20.09 -8.07 15.30
N GLY A 160 -20.04 -9.06 14.41
CA GLY A 160 -20.58 -8.96 13.04
C GLY A 160 -19.64 -8.28 12.04
N GLN A 161 -18.46 -7.81 12.44
CA GLN A 161 -17.45 -7.30 11.52
C GLN A 161 -16.35 -8.33 11.24
N VAL A 162 -15.86 -8.35 10.01
CA VAL A 162 -14.71 -9.16 9.59
C VAL A 162 -13.69 -8.29 8.88
N GLY A 163 -12.39 -8.48 9.16
CA GLY A 163 -11.33 -7.65 8.61
C GLY A 163 -10.78 -8.10 7.26
N ILE A 164 -11.07 -9.35 6.88
CA ILE A 164 -10.57 -10.03 5.68
C ILE A 164 -11.70 -10.90 5.11
N ILE A 165 -11.78 -10.98 3.79
CA ILE A 165 -12.68 -11.90 3.07
C ILE A 165 -11.87 -13.06 2.49
N ASN A 166 -11.79 -14.15 3.25
CA ASN A 166 -11.30 -15.45 2.78
C ASN A 166 -11.93 -16.56 3.66
N ALA A 167 -11.88 -17.82 3.23
CA ALA A 167 -12.52 -18.88 4.00
C ALA A 167 -11.83 -19.14 5.34
N GLY A 168 -10.51 -18.94 5.44
CA GLY A 168 -9.78 -19.07 6.71
C GLY A 168 -10.30 -18.12 7.81
N SER A 169 -10.67 -16.90 7.45
CA SER A 169 -11.25 -15.88 8.33
C SER A 169 -12.71 -16.13 8.71
N LEU A 170 -13.44 -16.86 7.88
CA LEU A 170 -14.87 -17.09 8.04
C LEU A 170 -15.19 -18.46 8.67
N ILE A 171 -14.31 -19.45 8.52
CA ILE A 171 -14.59 -20.84 8.89
C ILE A 171 -14.93 -21.01 10.38
N ASN A 172 -14.34 -20.22 11.28
CA ASN A 172 -14.63 -20.29 12.71
C ASN A 172 -15.84 -19.45 13.14
N LEU A 173 -16.38 -18.62 12.27
CA LEU A 173 -17.56 -17.79 12.54
C LEU A 173 -18.88 -18.52 12.24
N VAL A 174 -18.83 -19.60 11.46
CA VAL A 174 -20.02 -20.32 10.99
C VAL A 174 -19.88 -21.84 11.10
N PRO A 175 -20.95 -22.61 11.33
CA PRO A 175 -20.86 -24.04 11.65
C PRO A 175 -20.64 -24.96 10.42
N TYR A 176 -20.25 -24.41 9.27
CA TYR A 176 -20.16 -25.14 8.00
C TYR A 176 -18.94 -24.73 7.18
N LYS A 177 -18.61 -25.50 6.14
CA LYS A 177 -17.52 -25.19 5.20
C LYS A 177 -17.82 -23.92 4.41
N VAL A 178 -16.78 -23.13 4.16
CA VAL A 178 -16.82 -21.87 3.41
C VAL A 178 -15.85 -22.00 2.23
N SER A 179 -16.28 -21.56 1.04
CA SER A 179 -15.40 -21.49 -0.13
C SER A 179 -14.48 -20.28 -0.01
N ASP A 180 -13.29 -20.39 -0.55
CA ASP A 180 -12.24 -19.40 -0.30
C ASP A 180 -12.33 -18.21 -1.27
N GLU A 181 -12.70 -18.49 -2.50
CA GLU A 181 -13.19 -17.52 -3.46
C GLU A 181 -14.47 -16.83 -2.95
N TRP A 182 -14.71 -15.63 -3.47
CA TRP A 182 -15.93 -14.88 -3.20
C TRP A 182 -16.39 -14.14 -4.45
N ILE A 183 -17.64 -13.68 -4.45
CA ILE A 183 -18.19 -12.89 -5.55
C ILE A 183 -18.71 -11.54 -5.06
N SER A 184 -18.62 -10.55 -5.93
CA SER A 184 -19.14 -9.19 -5.71
C SER A 184 -20.31 -8.91 -6.64
N VAL A 185 -21.48 -8.63 -6.07
CA VAL A 185 -22.69 -8.33 -6.84
C VAL A 185 -22.53 -6.97 -7.53
N GLN A 186 -22.67 -6.97 -8.86
CA GLN A 186 -22.54 -5.78 -9.70
C GLN A 186 -23.89 -5.07 -9.90
N GLU A 187 -24.99 -5.83 -9.91
CA GLU A 187 -26.35 -5.30 -9.96
C GLU A 187 -26.93 -5.23 -8.54
N THR A 188 -26.83 -4.05 -7.94
CA THR A 188 -27.26 -3.81 -6.56
C THR A 188 -28.66 -3.17 -6.52
N SER A 189 -29.39 -3.40 -5.42
CA SER A 189 -30.72 -2.83 -5.21
C SER A 189 -30.75 -1.93 -3.97
N GLY A 190 -31.63 -0.92 -4.00
CA GLY A 190 -31.82 0.00 -2.90
C GLY A 190 -30.62 0.93 -2.67
N ALA A 191 -30.15 1.01 -1.43
CA ALA A 191 -29.05 1.90 -1.02
C ALA A 191 -27.64 1.31 -1.26
N LEU A 192 -27.55 0.01 -1.56
CA LEU A 192 -26.28 -0.65 -1.84
C LEU A 192 -25.69 -0.10 -3.13
N ARG A 193 -24.37 0.06 -3.13
CA ARG A 193 -23.62 0.41 -4.34
C ARG A 193 -22.83 -0.79 -4.84
N PRO A 194 -22.62 -0.92 -6.16
CA PRO A 194 -21.78 -1.97 -6.70
C PRO A 194 -20.37 -1.84 -6.14
N VAL A 195 -19.78 -2.99 -5.80
CA VAL A 195 -18.37 -3.06 -5.42
C VAL A 195 -17.55 -3.17 -6.70
N PRO A 196 -16.50 -2.35 -6.88
CA PRO A 196 -15.64 -2.43 -8.04
C PRO A 196 -15.11 -3.85 -8.23
N THR A 197 -15.20 -4.31 -9.47
CA THR A 197 -14.54 -5.54 -9.92
C THR A 197 -13.04 -5.44 -9.64
N PRO A 198 -12.37 -6.54 -9.24
CA PRO A 198 -10.95 -6.46 -8.97
C PRO A 198 -10.20 -6.31 -10.29
N GLU A 199 -9.20 -5.45 -10.31
CA GLU A 199 -8.22 -5.43 -11.40
C GLU A 199 -7.13 -6.46 -11.12
N PRO A 200 -6.70 -7.23 -12.13
CA PRO A 200 -5.54 -8.09 -11.99
C PRO A 200 -4.30 -7.34 -11.48
N PRO A 201 -3.41 -8.01 -10.72
CA PRO A 201 -2.15 -7.40 -10.34
C PRO A 201 -1.37 -6.94 -11.57
N ASN A 202 -0.86 -5.71 -11.53
CA ASN A 202 -0.07 -5.10 -12.61
C ASN A 202 -0.84 -4.73 -13.89
N THR A 203 -2.17 -4.63 -13.85
CA THR A 203 -2.96 -3.97 -14.90
C THR A 203 -3.38 -2.56 -14.46
N GLY A 204 -3.92 -1.76 -15.39
CA GLY A 204 -4.59 -0.49 -15.09
C GLY A 204 -3.70 0.71 -14.74
N LEU A 205 -4.36 1.85 -14.49
CA LEU A 205 -3.78 3.15 -14.15
C LEU A 205 -3.64 3.32 -12.63
N ASP A 206 -2.81 2.48 -11.98
CA ASP A 206 -2.54 2.63 -10.56
C ASP A 206 -1.54 3.77 -10.26
N LEU A 207 -1.42 4.15 -8.99
CA LEU A 207 -0.43 5.15 -8.55
C LEU A 207 1.01 4.78 -8.98
N LYS A 208 1.31 3.48 -9.14
CA LYS A 208 2.61 3.02 -9.65
C LYS A 208 2.76 3.32 -11.15
N ALA A 209 1.70 3.23 -11.94
CA ALA A 209 1.69 3.64 -13.33
C ALA A 209 2.00 5.15 -13.46
N PHE A 210 1.44 6.00 -12.59
CA PHE A 210 1.78 7.42 -12.54
C PHE A 210 3.19 7.71 -12.01
N GLN A 211 3.72 6.90 -11.08
CA GLN A 211 5.14 6.99 -10.68
C GLN A 211 6.07 6.68 -11.85
N ASN A 212 5.76 5.65 -12.65
CA ASN A 212 6.51 5.32 -13.87
C ASN A 212 6.44 6.46 -14.91
N LEU A 213 5.30 7.13 -15.02
CA LEU A 213 5.15 8.34 -15.86
C LEU A 213 6.01 9.51 -15.33
N GLY A 214 6.12 9.65 -14.00
CA GLY A 214 7.05 10.61 -13.38
C GLY A 214 8.50 10.37 -13.79
N TYR A 215 8.97 9.12 -13.69
CA TYR A 215 10.32 8.72 -14.15
C TYR A 215 10.51 8.94 -15.65
N THR A 216 9.47 8.74 -16.45
CA THR A 216 9.49 9.05 -17.89
C THR A 216 9.77 10.54 -18.11
N GLY A 217 9.07 11.41 -17.38
CA GLY A 217 9.32 12.85 -17.39
C GLY A 217 10.75 13.22 -16.98
N GLU A 218 11.30 12.56 -15.96
CA GLU A 218 12.70 12.77 -15.53
C GLU A 218 13.71 12.50 -16.65
N TRP A 219 13.55 11.42 -17.41
CA TRP A 219 14.44 11.12 -18.54
C TRP A 219 14.43 12.22 -19.61
N PHE A 220 13.25 12.75 -19.94
CA PHE A 220 13.15 13.88 -20.88
C PHE A 220 13.75 15.17 -20.31
N VAL A 221 13.59 15.42 -19.01
CA VAL A 221 14.24 16.55 -18.32
C VAL A 221 15.76 16.41 -18.36
N PHE A 222 16.32 15.23 -18.14
CA PHE A 222 17.77 15.00 -18.24
C PHE A 222 18.31 15.20 -19.66
N ALA A 223 17.59 14.73 -20.69
CA ALA A 223 17.94 14.99 -22.07
C ALA A 223 17.97 16.50 -22.37
N GLY A 224 16.93 17.23 -21.94
CA GLY A 224 16.86 18.69 -22.07
C GLY A 224 17.97 19.41 -21.30
N PHE A 225 18.26 18.97 -20.07
CA PHE A 225 19.32 19.53 -19.23
C PHE A 225 20.71 19.33 -19.83
N ALA A 226 21.00 18.14 -20.39
CA ALA A 226 22.26 17.85 -21.07
C ALA A 226 22.48 18.80 -22.27
N GLY A 227 21.44 18.97 -23.10
CA GLY A 227 21.46 19.91 -24.22
C GLY A 227 21.61 21.37 -23.77
N PHE A 228 20.88 21.79 -22.73
CA PHE A 228 20.97 23.13 -22.16
C PHE A 228 22.37 23.42 -21.60
N MET A 229 22.95 22.49 -20.85
CA MET A 229 24.29 22.65 -20.27
C MET A 229 25.37 22.70 -21.34
N TRP A 230 25.26 21.87 -22.38
CA TRP A 230 26.13 21.94 -23.55
C TRP A 230 26.07 23.32 -24.21
N PHE A 231 24.85 23.83 -24.47
CA PHE A 231 24.65 25.14 -25.07
C PHE A 231 25.20 26.27 -24.19
N ARG A 232 24.99 26.20 -22.87
CA ARG A 232 25.49 27.17 -21.90
C ARG A 232 27.02 27.19 -21.88
N PHE A 233 27.68 26.03 -21.87
CA PHE A 233 29.13 25.95 -21.95
C PHE A 233 29.66 26.48 -23.29
N PHE A 234 28.96 26.17 -24.39
CA PHE A 234 29.33 26.67 -25.71
C PHE A 234 29.26 28.19 -25.77
N ARG A 235 28.16 28.80 -25.28
CA ARG A 235 28.02 30.25 -25.19
C ARG A 235 29.08 30.88 -24.30
N ARG A 236 29.36 30.30 -23.13
CA ARG A 236 30.38 30.83 -22.20
C ARG A 236 31.76 30.85 -22.84
N GLU A 237 32.12 29.80 -23.56
CA GLU A 237 33.42 29.69 -24.25
C GLU A 237 33.52 30.67 -25.42
N VAL A 238 32.44 30.87 -26.19
CA VAL A 238 32.39 31.87 -27.26
C VAL A 238 32.52 33.29 -26.70
N THR A 239 31.81 33.61 -25.61
CA THR A 239 31.88 34.93 -24.97
C THR A 239 33.28 35.19 -24.39
N SER A 240 33.84 34.24 -23.64
CA SER A 240 35.20 34.35 -23.07
C SER A 240 36.26 34.60 -24.15
N ARG A 241 36.20 33.88 -25.27
CA ARG A 241 37.14 34.08 -26.39
C ARG A 241 36.96 35.43 -27.09
N ARG A 242 35.73 35.95 -27.16
CA ARG A 242 35.46 37.30 -27.68
C ARG A 242 35.99 38.39 -26.74
N GLU A 243 35.85 38.20 -25.43
CA GLU A 243 36.38 39.12 -24.41
C GLU A 243 37.91 39.15 -24.43
N VAL A 244 38.57 37.99 -24.50
CA VAL A 244 40.04 37.90 -24.63
C VAL A 244 40.52 38.54 -25.93
N ALA A 245 39.87 38.25 -27.06
CA ALA A 245 40.22 38.86 -28.35
C ALA A 245 39.95 40.38 -28.40
N ALA A 246 39.02 40.89 -27.59
CA ALA A 246 38.75 42.33 -27.47
C ALA A 246 39.69 43.03 -26.48
N ALA A 247 40.24 42.31 -25.49
CA ALA A 247 41.24 42.81 -24.55
C ALA A 247 42.65 42.89 -25.15
N GLU A 248 42.88 42.21 -26.27
CA GLU A 248 44.14 42.20 -27.02
C GLU A 248 43.99 43.14 -28.24
N PRO A 249 43.84 44.47 -28.04
CA PRO A 249 45.01 45.34 -27.88
C PRO A 249 44.75 46.56 -26.97
N ALA A 250 45.22 46.52 -25.72
CA ALA A 250 45.40 47.74 -24.91
C ALA A 250 46.61 47.60 -23.98
N HIS A 251 47.77 47.26 -24.55
CA HIS A 251 49.02 47.29 -23.80
C HIS A 251 49.71 48.64 -23.98
N HIS A 252 49.15 49.69 -23.36
CA HIS A 252 49.87 50.91 -22.95
C HIS A 252 48.95 51.81 -22.09
N ALA A 253 48.97 51.61 -20.77
CA ALA A 253 48.63 52.65 -19.80
C ALA A 253 49.37 52.38 -18.47
N PRO A 254 49.96 53.39 -17.81
CA PRO A 254 50.81 53.18 -16.64
C PRO A 254 50.00 52.91 -15.36
N VAL A 255 50.61 52.13 -14.48
CA VAL A 255 50.13 51.80 -13.13
C VAL A 255 50.23 53.05 -12.23
N VAL A 256 49.12 53.42 -11.57
CA VAL A 256 49.09 54.43 -10.49
C VAL A 256 48.95 53.71 -9.14
N PRO A 257 49.65 54.11 -8.06
CA PRO A 257 49.55 53.44 -6.76
C PRO A 257 48.22 53.76 -6.05
N LEU A 258 47.60 52.75 -5.43
CA LEU A 258 46.38 52.86 -4.63
C LEU A 258 46.64 53.45 -3.23
N ALA A 259 45.71 54.29 -2.77
CA ALA A 259 45.59 54.72 -1.36
C ALA A 259 44.94 53.61 -0.50
N PRO A 260 45.21 53.54 0.81
CA PRO A 260 44.71 52.46 1.66
C PRO A 260 43.22 52.67 2.00
N VAL A 261 42.41 51.64 1.72
CA VAL A 261 41.01 51.54 2.15
C VAL A 261 40.98 51.11 3.62
N SER A 262 40.38 51.93 4.49
CA SER A 262 40.05 51.54 5.85
C SER A 262 38.66 50.88 5.89
N SER A 263 38.60 49.56 5.79
CA SER A 263 37.39 48.78 6.11
C SER A 263 37.82 47.50 6.83
N GLY A 264 37.55 47.39 8.14
CA GLY A 264 37.93 46.18 8.87
C GLY A 264 37.56 46.09 10.34
N ARG A 265 36.93 47.12 10.93
CA ARG A 265 36.57 47.11 12.35
C ARG A 265 35.08 46.86 12.63
N GLU A 266 34.18 47.27 11.73
CA GLU A 266 32.74 47.02 11.88
C GLU A 266 32.33 45.57 11.55
N ASP A 267 32.87 44.99 10.47
CA ASP A 267 32.52 43.62 10.04
C ASP A 267 32.87 42.54 11.08
N ARG A 268 34.01 42.65 11.77
CA ARG A 268 34.43 41.65 12.77
C ARG A 268 33.51 41.57 14.00
N THR A 269 32.84 42.67 14.36
CA THR A 269 31.94 42.70 15.53
C THR A 269 30.52 42.24 15.20
N ALA A 270 30.11 42.38 13.93
CA ALA A 270 28.86 41.84 13.42
C ALA A 270 28.93 40.31 13.27
N ASP A 271 30.06 39.79 12.77
CA ASP A 271 30.29 38.34 12.62
C ASP A 271 30.33 37.61 13.97
N ALA A 272 31.00 38.17 14.99
CA ALA A 272 31.08 37.55 16.32
C ALA A 272 29.71 37.45 17.02
N ARG A 273 28.81 38.42 16.79
CA ARG A 273 27.44 38.38 17.34
C ARG A 273 26.56 37.36 16.61
N LYS A 274 26.67 37.26 15.29
CA LYS A 274 25.94 36.27 14.48
C LYS A 274 26.38 34.85 14.83
N ASP A 275 27.68 34.61 15.02
CA ASP A 275 28.22 33.30 15.41
C ASP A 275 27.71 32.85 16.80
N ARG A 276 27.63 33.78 17.77
CA ARG A 276 27.06 33.48 19.09
C ARG A 276 25.55 33.20 19.02
N GLN A 277 24.80 33.93 18.20
CA GLN A 277 23.38 33.68 18.00
C GLN A 277 23.10 32.33 17.32
N LEU A 278 23.90 31.96 16.31
CA LEU A 278 23.82 30.65 15.65
C LEU A 278 24.14 29.50 16.60
N LYS A 279 25.14 29.65 17.47
CA LYS A 279 25.48 28.64 18.49
C LYS A 279 24.38 28.46 19.53
N ILE A 280 23.76 29.55 19.99
CA ILE A 280 22.63 29.49 20.94
C ILE A 280 21.41 28.87 20.26
N ALA A 281 21.08 29.29 19.03
CA ALA A 281 19.97 28.72 18.28
C ALA A 281 20.17 27.22 18.01
N GLY A 282 21.38 26.81 17.63
CA GLY A 282 21.75 25.40 17.45
C GLY A 282 21.66 24.59 18.74
N ALA A 283 22.10 25.15 19.87
CA ALA A 283 22.00 24.48 21.17
C ALA A 283 20.53 24.31 21.61
N VAL A 284 19.71 25.37 21.48
CA VAL A 284 18.27 25.31 21.81
C VAL A 284 17.55 24.31 20.92
N LEU A 285 17.83 24.31 19.61
CA LEU A 285 17.24 23.35 18.68
C LEU A 285 17.67 21.91 19.01
N GLY A 286 18.95 21.70 19.31
CA GLY A 286 19.49 20.39 19.70
C GLY A 286 18.84 19.87 20.99
N THR A 287 18.68 20.72 22.01
CA THR A 287 17.98 20.36 23.25
C THR A 287 16.50 20.07 23.02
N ALA A 288 15.82 20.85 22.17
CA ALA A 288 14.42 20.61 21.83
C ALA A 288 14.23 19.28 21.08
N VAL A 289 15.12 18.95 20.14
CA VAL A 289 15.11 17.66 19.42
C VAL A 289 15.39 16.50 20.37
N LEU A 290 16.36 16.62 21.28
CA LEU A 290 16.62 15.58 22.29
C LEU A 290 15.43 15.39 23.23
N ALA A 291 14.80 16.47 23.69
CA ALA A 291 13.60 16.41 24.51
C ALA A 291 12.44 15.76 23.76
N LEU A 292 12.27 16.06 22.46
CA LEU A 292 11.28 15.41 21.61
C LEU A 292 11.56 13.91 21.47
N ILE A 293 12.81 13.52 21.19
CA ILE A 293 13.21 12.11 21.06
C ILE A 293 12.94 11.36 22.37
N VAL A 294 13.35 11.93 23.51
CA VAL A 294 13.10 11.34 24.84
C VAL A 294 11.60 11.22 25.09
N TRP A 295 10.82 12.29 24.86
CA TRP A 295 9.37 12.29 25.02
C TRP A 295 8.71 11.23 24.15
N THR A 296 9.03 11.19 22.85
CA THR A 296 8.51 10.18 21.92
C THR A 296 8.92 8.77 22.33
N GLY A 297 10.16 8.58 22.80
CA GLY A 297 10.64 7.30 23.30
C GLY A 297 9.89 6.84 24.54
N THR A 298 9.67 7.73 25.51
CA THR A 298 8.89 7.41 26.72
C THR A 298 7.42 7.13 26.43
N VAL A 299 6.78 7.90 25.54
CA VAL A 299 5.38 7.64 25.13
C VAL A 299 5.28 6.32 24.35
N TYR A 300 6.25 6.01 23.51
CA TYR A 300 6.26 4.78 22.70
C TYR A 300 6.54 3.52 23.55
N ILE A 301 7.45 3.61 24.53
CA ILE A 301 7.85 2.49 25.39
C ILE A 301 6.81 2.23 26.51
N ALA A 302 6.22 3.28 27.08
CA ALA A 302 5.19 3.15 28.10
C ALA A 302 3.82 2.71 27.52
N GLY A 303 3.63 2.77 26.19
CA GLY A 303 2.35 2.48 25.52
C GLY A 303 2.13 1.05 25.03
N GLN A 304 2.94 0.06 25.45
CA GLN A 304 2.76 -1.34 25.06
C GLN A 304 2.40 -2.20 26.27
N ASP A 305 1.23 -1.93 26.86
CA ASP A 305 0.69 -2.72 27.98
C ASP A 305 0.30 -4.14 27.59
N VAL A 306 0.34 -4.49 26.30
CA VAL A 306 -0.09 -5.79 25.77
C VAL A 306 1.05 -6.49 25.02
N ARG A 307 1.43 -7.69 25.48
CA ARG A 307 2.38 -8.58 24.80
C ARG A 307 1.81 -9.98 24.69
N GLY A 308 1.62 -10.46 23.46
CA GLY A 308 1.26 -11.85 23.19
C GLY A 308 2.43 -12.68 22.72
N ARG A 309 2.46 -13.96 23.11
CA ARG A 309 3.41 -14.95 22.62
C ARG A 309 2.70 -16.27 22.35
N LEU A 310 2.95 -16.85 21.17
CA LEU A 310 2.59 -18.23 20.87
C LEU A 310 3.63 -19.15 21.54
N ILE A 311 3.19 -19.99 22.48
CA ILE A 311 4.05 -20.94 23.19
C ILE A 311 4.26 -22.21 22.35
N THR A 312 3.17 -22.78 21.86
CA THR A 312 3.20 -23.98 21.02
C THR A 312 1.99 -24.01 20.11
N SER A 313 2.12 -24.73 19.00
CA SER A 313 1.04 -25.04 18.08
C SER A 313 1.20 -26.46 17.56
N GLU A 314 0.08 -27.14 17.37
CA GLU A 314 0.05 -28.51 16.86
C GLU A 314 -1.05 -28.65 15.82
N VAL A 315 -0.72 -29.31 14.70
CA VAL A 315 -1.70 -29.67 13.67
C VAL A 315 -2.36 -30.96 14.11
N VAL A 316 -3.65 -30.87 14.48
CA VAL A 316 -4.41 -32.00 15.03
C VAL A 316 -4.96 -32.87 13.91
N SER A 317 -5.44 -32.24 12.83
CA SER A 317 -5.99 -32.92 11.65
C SER A 317 -5.86 -32.02 10.41
N ASP A 318 -6.35 -32.51 9.27
CA ASP A 318 -6.43 -31.70 8.04
C ASP A 318 -7.43 -30.53 8.16
N GLU A 319 -8.30 -30.54 9.18
CA GLU A 319 -9.36 -29.52 9.38
C GLU A 319 -9.28 -28.83 10.76
N SER A 320 -8.21 -29.06 11.54
CA SER A 320 -8.08 -28.41 12.86
C SER A 320 -6.65 -28.30 13.36
N VAL A 321 -6.40 -27.22 14.10
CA VAL A 321 -5.13 -26.95 14.78
C VAL A 321 -5.39 -26.56 16.24
N THR A 322 -4.40 -26.78 17.09
CA THR A 322 -4.39 -26.23 18.45
C THR A 322 -3.23 -25.25 18.60
N ALA A 323 -3.44 -24.23 19.42
CA ALA A 323 -2.45 -23.22 19.74
C ALA A 323 -2.50 -22.89 21.24
N ARG A 324 -1.34 -22.76 21.87
CA ARG A 324 -1.20 -22.30 23.25
C ARG A 324 -0.57 -20.93 23.28
N LEU A 325 -1.27 -20.00 23.91
CA LEU A 325 -1.00 -18.57 23.90
C LEU A 325 -0.67 -18.15 25.31
N GLU A 326 0.26 -17.23 25.45
CA GLU A 326 0.49 -16.47 26.67
C GLU A 326 0.37 -14.99 26.36
N VAL A 327 -0.41 -14.29 27.18
CA VAL A 327 -0.66 -12.86 27.04
C VAL A 327 -0.30 -12.18 28.34
N SER A 328 0.55 -11.16 28.24
CA SER A 328 0.80 -10.17 29.28
C SER A 328 -0.02 -8.94 28.95
N LYS A 329 -0.87 -8.48 29.86
CA LYS A 329 -1.72 -7.30 29.67
C LYS A 329 -1.82 -6.49 30.97
N GLY A 330 -2.30 -5.25 30.91
CA GLY A 330 -2.79 -4.57 32.12
C GLY A 330 -3.89 -5.40 32.81
N PRO A 331 -4.02 -5.34 34.15
CA PRO A 331 -4.96 -6.19 34.88
C PRO A 331 -6.39 -5.99 34.37
N ASP A 332 -6.81 -4.75 34.12
CA ASP A 332 -8.14 -4.39 33.61
C ASP A 332 -8.26 -4.30 32.07
N ALA A 333 -7.15 -4.42 31.33
CA ALA A 333 -7.18 -4.32 29.88
C ALA A 333 -7.97 -5.49 29.27
N GLU A 334 -8.80 -5.23 28.27
CA GLU A 334 -9.44 -6.29 27.48
C GLU A 334 -8.68 -6.46 26.17
N VAL A 335 -8.18 -7.66 25.92
CA VAL A 335 -7.27 -7.90 24.80
C VAL A 335 -7.82 -8.96 23.87
N VAL A 336 -7.69 -8.75 22.55
CA VAL A 336 -7.89 -9.79 21.55
C VAL A 336 -6.57 -10.13 20.88
N CYS A 337 -6.26 -11.41 20.85
CA CYS A 337 -5.12 -11.95 20.12
C CYS A 337 -5.60 -12.75 18.91
N THR A 338 -5.13 -12.37 17.73
CA THR A 338 -5.53 -13.02 16.48
C THR A 338 -4.50 -14.05 16.07
N LEU A 339 -4.98 -15.27 15.91
CA LEU A 339 -4.21 -16.39 15.37
C LEU A 339 -4.58 -16.61 13.92
N ARG A 340 -3.60 -17.05 13.15
CA ARG A 340 -3.84 -17.62 11.82
C ARG A 340 -3.09 -18.93 11.66
N SER A 341 -3.66 -19.85 10.92
CA SER A 341 -2.99 -21.03 10.41
C SER A 341 -2.80 -20.90 8.91
N VAL A 342 -1.65 -21.38 8.42
CA VAL A 342 -1.30 -21.31 7.00
C VAL A 342 -0.95 -22.68 6.46
N SER A 343 -1.23 -22.91 5.18
CA SER A 343 -0.87 -24.13 4.45
C SER A 343 0.58 -24.10 3.98
N LYS A 344 1.00 -25.18 3.31
CA LYS A 344 2.32 -25.28 2.68
C LYS A 344 2.59 -24.20 1.62
N SER A 345 1.55 -23.73 0.93
CA SER A 345 1.67 -22.65 -0.06
C SER A 345 1.68 -21.25 0.57
N GLY A 346 1.58 -21.15 1.90
CA GLY A 346 1.47 -19.88 2.62
C GLY A 346 0.05 -19.29 2.60
N HIS A 347 -0.94 -20.02 2.06
CA HIS A 347 -2.34 -19.61 2.07
C HIS A 347 -2.92 -19.69 3.48
N GLU A 348 -3.74 -18.72 3.87
CA GLU A 348 -4.40 -18.73 5.18
C GLU A 348 -5.57 -19.72 5.19
N VAL A 349 -5.48 -20.75 6.04
CA VAL A 349 -6.48 -21.83 6.08
C VAL A 349 -7.37 -21.79 7.31
N GLY A 350 -7.07 -20.92 8.27
CA GLY A 350 -7.88 -20.74 9.46
C GLY A 350 -7.43 -19.51 10.23
N ARG A 351 -8.37 -18.89 10.93
CA ARG A 351 -8.15 -17.73 11.78
C ARG A 351 -9.07 -17.81 12.98
N GLU A 352 -8.55 -17.38 14.12
CA GLU A 352 -9.29 -17.36 15.38
C GLU A 352 -8.89 -16.14 16.21
N ASP A 353 -9.90 -15.43 16.70
CA ASP A 353 -9.73 -14.28 17.59
C ASP A 353 -9.97 -14.69 19.04
N VAL A 354 -8.91 -14.67 19.84
CA VAL A 354 -8.95 -15.13 21.23
C VAL A 354 -9.04 -13.92 22.15
N ARG A 355 -10.19 -13.76 22.81
CA ARG A 355 -10.44 -12.69 23.78
C ARG A 355 -9.95 -13.05 25.18
N PHE A 356 -9.35 -12.07 25.85
CA PHE A 356 -8.83 -12.10 27.21
C PHE A 356 -9.42 -10.93 28.00
N THR A 357 -10.46 -11.20 28.79
CA THR A 357 -11.20 -10.19 29.58
C THR A 357 -10.99 -10.35 31.09
N GLN A 358 -10.18 -11.33 31.51
CA GLN A 358 -9.97 -11.62 32.93
C GLN A 358 -9.11 -10.53 33.59
N HIS A 359 -9.45 -10.18 34.85
CA HIS A 359 -8.66 -9.27 35.69
C HIS A 359 -7.34 -9.92 36.16
N LYS A 360 -6.38 -10.07 35.25
CA LYS A 360 -5.06 -10.69 35.46
C LYS A 360 -4.03 -10.10 34.51
N GLU A 361 -2.81 -9.95 35.00
CA GLU A 361 -1.70 -9.43 34.20
C GLU A 361 -1.11 -10.45 33.23
N ARG A 362 -1.15 -11.74 33.59
CA ARG A 362 -0.59 -12.83 32.77
C ARG A 362 -1.58 -13.97 32.65
N LEU A 363 -1.91 -14.34 31.43
CA LEU A 363 -2.90 -15.35 31.09
C LEU A 363 -2.32 -16.33 30.08
N THR A 364 -2.59 -17.61 30.29
CA THR A 364 -2.26 -18.67 29.33
C THR A 364 -3.52 -19.37 28.91
N ARG A 365 -3.73 -19.53 27.60
CA ARG A 365 -4.92 -20.19 27.05
C ARG A 365 -4.52 -21.11 25.92
N GLN A 366 -5.06 -22.33 25.94
CA GLN A 366 -5.03 -23.22 24.79
C GLN A 366 -6.35 -23.06 24.04
N VAL A 367 -6.25 -22.95 22.71
CA VAL A 367 -7.39 -22.87 21.81
C VAL A 367 -7.25 -23.91 20.72
N GLN A 368 -8.38 -24.44 20.27
CA GLN A 368 -8.49 -25.27 19.09
C GLN A 368 -9.42 -24.56 18.11
N PHE A 369 -9.01 -24.46 16.85
CA PHE A 369 -9.81 -23.82 15.82
C PHE A 369 -9.75 -24.60 14.51
N ARG A 370 -10.82 -24.45 13.72
CA ARG A 370 -11.00 -25.16 12.45
C ARG A 370 -10.16 -24.54 11.36
N THR A 371 -9.78 -25.38 10.40
CA THR A 371 -9.11 -25.00 9.16
C THR A 371 -9.88 -25.54 7.96
N ILE A 372 -9.79 -24.86 6.83
CA ILE A 372 -10.41 -25.27 5.56
C ILE A 372 -9.57 -26.30 4.81
N ASP A 373 -8.28 -26.36 5.13
CA ASP A 373 -7.29 -27.29 4.58
C ASP A 373 -6.17 -27.49 5.61
N ARG A 374 -5.29 -28.47 5.36
CA ARG A 374 -4.22 -28.86 6.28
C ARG A 374 -3.23 -27.73 6.48
N ALA A 375 -3.15 -27.26 7.73
CA ALA A 375 -2.15 -26.29 8.14
C ALA A 375 -0.76 -26.93 8.25
N THR A 376 0.28 -26.14 8.00
CA THR A 376 1.69 -26.49 8.28
C THR A 376 2.24 -25.74 9.49
N MET A 377 1.67 -24.57 9.81
CA MET A 377 2.06 -23.77 10.97
C MET A 377 0.92 -22.87 11.45
N VAL A 378 1.02 -22.42 12.69
CA VAL A 378 0.17 -21.39 13.29
C VAL A 378 1.04 -20.20 13.66
N GLU A 379 0.52 -18.99 13.42
CA GLU A 379 1.17 -17.74 13.75
C GLU A 379 0.25 -16.88 14.62
N LEU A 380 0.85 -16.22 15.61
CA LEU A 380 0.21 -15.09 16.27
C LEU A 380 0.38 -13.87 15.37
N VAL A 381 -0.73 -13.34 14.83
CA VAL A 381 -0.72 -12.14 14.00
C VAL A 381 -0.43 -10.91 14.86
N GLY A 382 -1.07 -10.83 16.02
CA GLY A 382 -0.85 -9.77 17.00
C GLY A 382 -1.90 -9.81 18.11
N CYS A 383 -1.70 -9.00 19.14
CA CYS A 383 -2.67 -8.76 20.21
C CYS A 383 -2.94 -7.27 20.34
N GLN A 384 -4.21 -6.90 20.50
CA GLN A 384 -4.66 -5.51 20.59
C GLN A 384 -5.60 -5.33 21.78
N ASP A 385 -5.52 -4.16 22.39
CA ASP A 385 -6.50 -3.73 23.39
C ASP A 385 -7.78 -3.29 22.69
N ILE A 386 -8.92 -3.81 23.12
CA ILE A 386 -10.24 -3.52 22.55
C ILE A 386 -10.62 -2.05 22.79
N ALA A 387 -10.19 -1.46 23.92
CA ALA A 387 -10.54 -0.09 24.28
C ALA A 387 -9.73 0.97 23.50
N ALA A 388 -8.63 0.57 22.87
CA ALA A 388 -7.76 1.46 22.09
C ALA A 388 -8.06 1.47 20.57
N GLY A 389 -9.04 0.66 20.12
CA GLY A 389 -9.34 0.39 18.71
C GLY A 389 -10.45 1.24 18.07
#